data_AF-A0A949N7J8-F1
#
_entry.id   AF-A0A949N7J8-F1
#
_cell.length_a   1.000
_cell.length_b   1.000
_cell.length_c   1.000
_cell.angle_alpha   90.00
_cell.angle_beta   90.00
_cell.angle_gamma   90.00
#
_symmetry.space_group_name_H-M   'P 1'
#
loop_
_entity.id
_entity.type
_entity.pdbx_description
1 polymer ?
#
loop_
_entity_poly.entity_id
_entity_poly.type
_entity_poly.pdbx_seq_one_letter_code
_entity_poly.pdbx_strand_id
1 'polypeptide(L)' 'MEWYDPADQPEGVQCEWCQGGGAVARATAYVAGPHPFEGPMETVHHPAECKHCRGTGIYDSALDPTLEHEFRRR' A
#
# COMPACT_ATOMS: atom_id res chain seq x y z
N MET A 1 10.96 9.50 -28.60
CA MET A 1 9.86 8.57 -28.93
C MET A 1 10.07 7.39 -28.00
N GLU A 2 9.45 7.43 -26.82
CA GLU A 2 9.48 6.31 -25.89
C GLU A 2 8.74 5.15 -26.55
N TRP A 3 9.44 4.02 -26.69
CA TRP A 3 8.84 2.81 -27.20
C TRP A 3 8.01 2.18 -26.07
N TYR A 4 6.75 1.92 -26.35
CA TYR A 4 5.87 1.19 -25.45
C TYR A 4 6.31 -0.28 -25.43
N ASP A 5 6.89 -0.74 -24.32
CA ASP A 5 7.19 -2.16 -24.13
C ASP A 5 5.95 -2.85 -23.54
N PRO A 6 5.27 -3.73 -24.29
CA PRO A 6 4.13 -4.46 -23.76
C PRO A 6 4.50 -5.38 -22.58
N ALA A 7 5.79 -5.67 -22.33
CA ALA A 7 6.24 -6.39 -21.14
C ALA A 7 6.19 -5.56 -19.85
N ASP A 8 6.10 -4.22 -19.93
CA ASP A 8 5.91 -3.34 -18.77
C ASP A 8 4.44 -3.27 -18.30
N GLN A 9 3.51 -3.89 -19.04
CA GLN A 9 2.15 -4.02 -18.55
C GLN A 9 2.11 -5.05 -17.42
N PRO A 10 1.58 -4.70 -16.24
CA PRO A 10 1.43 -5.67 -15.18
C PRO A 10 0.53 -6.81 -15.67
N GLU A 11 1.04 -8.05 -15.63
CA GLU A 11 0.27 -9.24 -15.97
C GLU A 11 -0.80 -9.48 -14.89
N GLY A 12 -1.92 -8.76 -14.97
CA GLY A 12 -3.03 -8.90 -14.02
C GLY A 12 -3.91 -7.66 -13.91
N VAL A 13 -5.04 -7.81 -13.21
CA VAL A 13 -5.95 -6.68 -12.93
C VAL A 13 -5.23 -5.68 -12.03
N GLN A 14 -5.30 -4.40 -12.34
CA GLN A 14 -4.67 -3.35 -11.56
C GLN A 14 -5.24 -3.32 -10.12
N CYS A 15 -4.37 -3.20 -9.13
CA CYS A 15 -4.79 -3.02 -7.73
C CYS A 15 -5.44 -1.64 -7.54
N GLU A 16 -6.74 -1.61 -7.26
CA GLU A 16 -7.51 -0.37 -7.10
C GLU A 16 -7.11 0.46 -5.87
N TRP A 17 -6.51 -0.16 -4.84
CA TRP A 17 -6.07 0.57 -3.65
C TRP A 17 -4.80 1.40 -3.85
N CYS A 18 -3.90 0.97 -4.73
CA CYS A 18 -2.67 1.70 -5.06
C CYS A 18 -2.64 2.22 -6.48
N GLN A 19 -3.72 2.00 -7.25
CA GLN A 19 -3.82 2.38 -8.66
C GLN A 19 -2.62 1.82 -9.46
N GLY A 20 -2.25 0.57 -9.21
CA GLY A 20 -1.13 -0.10 -9.89
C GLY A 20 0.27 0.33 -9.44
N GLY A 21 0.40 1.33 -8.57
CA GLY A 21 1.71 1.88 -8.17
C GLY A 21 2.48 1.05 -7.14
N GLY A 22 1.89 -0.02 -6.59
CA GLY A 22 2.51 -0.88 -5.56
C GLY A 22 2.69 -0.23 -4.18
N ALA A 23 2.64 1.10 -4.08
CA ALA A 23 2.77 1.86 -2.85
C ALA A 23 1.62 2.86 -2.65
N VAL A 24 1.39 3.23 -1.40
CA VAL A 24 0.45 4.29 -0.99
C VAL A 24 1.14 5.27 -0.07
N ALA A 25 0.70 6.53 -0.06
CA ALA A 25 1.19 7.51 0.90
C ALA A 25 0.71 7.14 2.31
N ARG A 26 1.65 7.03 3.25
CA ARG A 26 1.37 6.79 4.67
C ARG A 26 1.86 7.98 5.49
N ALA A 27 1.02 8.43 6.41
CA ALA A 27 1.38 9.46 7.36
C ALA A 27 1.74 8.79 8.70
N THR A 28 2.92 9.11 9.21
CA THR A 28 3.36 8.71 10.56
C THR A 28 3.49 9.97 11.40
N ALA A 29 2.77 10.00 12.52
CA ALA A 29 2.96 11.00 13.56
C ALA A 29 4.13 10.56 14.44
N TYR A 30 5.07 11.48 14.67
CA TYR A 30 6.18 11.27 15.58
C TYR A 30 6.24 12.39 16.61
N VAL A 31 6.60 12.04 17.84
CA VAL A 31 6.86 12.96 18.94
C VAL A 31 8.32 12.80 19.33
N ALA A 32 9.10 13.88 19.25
CA ALA A 32 10.49 13.86 19.65
C ALA A 32 10.60 13.84 21.18
N GLY A 33 11.31 12.84 21.73
CA GLY A 33 11.57 12.74 23.16
C GLY A 33 11.20 11.38 23.76
N PRO A 34 11.36 11.21 25.08
CA PRO A 34 11.13 9.93 25.76
C PRO A 34 9.64 9.61 25.96
N HIS A 35 8.75 10.61 25.84
CA HIS A 35 7.32 10.46 26.06
C HIS A 35 6.58 10.53 24.70
N PRO A 36 6.15 9.39 24.13
CA PRO A 36 5.59 9.35 22.78
C PRO A 36 4.21 10.01 22.64
N PHE A 37 3.60 10.44 23.76
CA PHE A 37 2.29 11.08 23.81
C PHE A 37 2.33 12.51 24.35
N GLU A 38 3.51 13.01 24.75
CA GLU A 38 3.66 14.32 25.36
C GLU A 38 4.66 15.15 24.56
N GLY A 39 4.20 16.24 23.95
CA GLY A 39 5.03 17.17 23.19
C GLY A 39 4.44 17.55 21.83
N PRO A 40 5.12 18.45 21.09
CA PRO A 40 4.72 18.80 19.74
C PRO A 40 4.85 17.58 18.82
N MET A 41 3.77 17.26 18.13
CA MET A 41 3.71 16.17 17.17
C MET A 41 4.04 16.69 15.78
N GLU A 42 4.91 15.97 15.08
CA GLU A 42 5.21 16.21 13.69
C GLU A 42 4.69 15.05 12.83
N THR A 43 4.15 15.39 11.66
CA THR A 43 3.61 14.40 10.72
C THR A 43 4.55 14.27 9.54
N VAL A 44 5.01 13.05 9.27
CA VAL A 44 5.84 12.73 8.11
C VAL A 44 5.05 11.86 7.15
N HIS A 45 4.98 12.30 5.90
CA HIS A 45 4.43 11.51 4.81
C HIS A 45 5.54 10.74 4.11
N HIS A 46 5.37 9.43 3.96
CA HIS A 46 6.31 8.60 3.22
C HIS A 46 5.57 7.57 2.38
N PRO A 47 6.16 7.09 1.27
CA PRO A 47 5.61 5.95 0.57
C PRO A 47 5.70 4.70 1.45
N ALA A 48 4.65 3.90 1.45
CA ALA A 48 4.61 2.60 2.10
C ALA A 48 4.05 1.56 1.14
N GLU A 49 4.52 0.33 1.26
CA GLU A 49 4.01 -0.79 0.46
C GLU A 49 2.48 -0.93 0.61
N CYS A 50 1.78 -1.12 -0.50
CA CYS A 50 0.35 -1.35 -0.47
C CYS A 50 0.04 -2.74 0.08
N LYS A 51 -0.63 -2.80 1.24
CA LYS A 51 -1.01 -4.06 1.90
C LYS A 51 -1.98 -4.94 1.10
N HIS A 52 -2.65 -4.38 0.08
CA HIS A 52 -3.66 -5.06 -0.72
C HIS A 52 -3.09 -5.72 -1.99
N CYS A 53 -1.85 -5.39 -2.36
CA CYS A 53 -1.13 -6.08 -3.44
C CYS A 53 0.31 -6.45 -3.07
N ARG A 54 0.75 -6.18 -1.82
CA ARG A 54 2.12 -6.43 -1.32
C ARG A 54 3.20 -5.89 -2.26
N GLY A 55 3.03 -4.65 -2.72
CA GLY A 55 4.02 -4.00 -3.57
C GLY A 55 3.94 -4.34 -5.06
N THR A 56 3.16 -5.33 -5.47
CA THR A 56 3.14 -5.79 -6.87
C THR A 56 2.40 -4.87 -7.83
N GLY A 57 1.49 -4.03 -7.32
CA GLY A 57 0.59 -3.23 -8.16
C GLY A 57 -0.56 -4.03 -8.79
N ILE A 58 -0.58 -5.36 -8.64
CA ILE A 58 -1.59 -6.26 -9.20
C ILE A 58 -2.60 -6.62 -8.11
N TYR A 59 -3.89 -6.66 -8.46
CA TYR A 59 -4.98 -7.04 -7.56
C TYR A 59 -4.81 -8.49 -7.07
N ASP A 60 -4.87 -8.67 -5.76
CA ASP A 60 -4.85 -9.98 -5.11
C ASP A 60 -6.14 -10.16 -4.30
N SER A 61 -7.04 -11.02 -4.77
CA SER A 61 -8.33 -11.26 -4.11
C SER A 61 -8.17 -11.80 -2.69
N ALA A 62 -7.07 -12.52 -2.37
CA ALA A 62 -6.81 -13.02 -1.02
C ALA A 62 -6.47 -11.90 -0.01
N LEU A 63 -6.16 -10.71 -0.50
CA LEU A 63 -5.83 -9.51 0.27
C LEU A 63 -6.92 -8.43 0.22
N ASP A 64 -8.00 -8.67 -0.51
CA ASP A 64 -9.16 -7.79 -0.62
C ASP A 64 -9.99 -7.83 0.68
N PRO A 65 -10.04 -6.77 1.49
CA PRO A 65 -10.77 -6.77 2.75
C PRO A 65 -12.30 -6.76 2.58
N THR A 66 -12.80 -6.52 1.35
CA THR A 66 -14.23 -6.43 1.05
C THR A 66 -14.85 -7.77 0.70
N LEU A 67 -14.03 -8.76 0.35
CA LEU A 67 -14.46 -10.12 0.15
C LEU A 67 -14.59 -10.83 1.50
N GLU A 68 -15.69 -11.57 1.68
CA GLU A 68 -15.84 -12.46 2.83
C GLU A 68 -14.83 -13.60 2.72
N HIS A 69 -13.72 -13.46 3.46
CA HIS A 69 -12.75 -14.52 3.64
C HIS A 69 -13.27 -15.48 4.69
N GLU A 70 -14.23 -16.34 4.33
CA GLU A 70 -14.81 -17.36 5.22
C GLU A 70 -13.78 -18.35 5.81
N PHE A 71 -12.48 -18.21 5.49
CA PHE A 71 -11.41 -19.11 5.89
C PHE A 71 -10.21 -18.47 6.60
N ARG A 72 -10.28 -17.24 7.11
CA ARG A 72 -9.11 -16.61 7.79
C ARG A 72 -8.80 -17.14 9.22
N ARG A 73 -9.46 -18.21 9.68
CA ARG A 73 -9.04 -19.01 10.86
C ARG A 73 -9.41 -20.50 10.70
N ARG A 74 -8.42 -21.31 10.30
CA ARG A 74 -8.03 -22.52 11.05
C ARG A 74 -6.59 -22.33 11.49
#